data_AF-A0A1Z3CIA8-F1
#
_entry.id   AF-A0A1Z3CIA8-F1
#
_cell.length_a   1.000
_cell.length_b   1.000
_cell.length_c   1.000
_cell.angle_alpha   90.00
_cell.angle_beta   90.00
_cell.angle_gamma   90.00
#
_symmetry.space_group_name_H-M   'P 1'
#
loop_
_entity.id
_entity.type
_entity.pdbx_description
1 polymer ?
#
loop_
_entity_poly.entity_id
_entity_poly.type
_entity_poly.pdbx_seq_one_letter_code
_entity_poly.pdbx_strand_id
1 'polypeptide(L)' 'MEAFVERMVVEKDELQDRVTKLENFVNGEKFRELKGLEQVYLKEQLKFMRGYLSVLRQRINFYNK' A
#
# COMPACT_ATOMS: atom_id res chain seq x y z
N MET A 1 4.81 -22.94 6.76
CA MET A 1 5.41 -21.61 6.48
C MET A 1 5.99 -21.09 7.79
N GLU A 2 7.15 -20.44 7.79
CA GLU A 2 7.71 -19.95 9.06
C GLU A 2 6.80 -18.85 9.66
N ALA A 3 6.65 -18.83 10.99
CA ALA A 3 5.71 -17.93 11.67
C ALA A 3 5.94 -16.43 11.37
N PHE A 4 7.17 -16.04 11.00
CA PHE A 4 7.44 -14.68 10.57
C PHE A 4 6.97 -14.38 9.14
N VAL A 5 6.95 -15.38 8.25
CA VAL A 5 6.42 -15.24 6.88
C VAL A 5 4.91 -15.08 6.92
N GLU A 6 4.21 -15.81 7.79
CA GLU A 6 2.77 -15.63 8.01
C GLU A 6 2.43 -14.20 8.45
N ARG A 7 3.22 -13.62 9.37
CA ARG A 7 3.07 -12.21 9.77
C ARG A 7 3.29 -11.25 8.59
N MET A 8 4.27 -11.51 7.72
CA MET A 8 4.48 -10.70 6.51
C MET A 8 3.32 -10.81 5.52
N VAL A 9 2.72 -12.00 5.37
CA VAL A 9 1.54 -12.19 4.51
C VAL A 9 0.36 -11.37 5.00
N VAL A 10 0.06 -11.44 6.31
CA VAL A 10 -0.99 -10.62 6.93
C VAL A 10 -0.73 -9.13 6.71
N GLU A 11 0.50 -8.68 6.98
CA GLU A 11 0.89 -7.28 6.76
C GLU A 11 0.73 -6.85 5.29
N LYS A 12 1.10 -7.71 4.33
CA LYS A 12 0.92 -7.46 2.90
C LYS A 12 -0.57 -7.34 2.54
N ASP A 13 -1.43 -8.19 3.08
CA ASP A 13 -2.86 -8.17 2.82
C ASP A 13 -3.52 -6.89 3.36
N GLU A 14 -3.19 -6.52 4.60
CA GLU A 14 -3.67 -5.27 5.20
C GLU A 14 -3.19 -4.04 4.42
N LEU A 15 -1.91 -4.01 4.03
CA LEU A 15 -1.37 -2.91 3.24
C LEU A 15 -2.00 -2.83 1.84
N GLN A 16 -2.25 -3.98 1.20
CA GLN A 16 -2.90 -4.05 -0.09
C GLN A 16 -4.29 -3.41 -0.05
N ASP A 17 -5.11 -3.74 0.95
CA ASP A 17 -6.44 -3.15 1.12
C ASP A 17 -6.36 -1.63 1.28
N ARG A 18 -5.43 -1.14 2.11
CA ARG A 18 -5.22 0.31 2.31
C ARG A 18 -4.73 1.01 1.04
N VAL A 19 -3.83 0.40 0.28
CA VAL A 19 -3.36 0.92 -1.02
C VAL A 19 -4.52 1.01 -2.00
N THR A 20 -5.35 -0.03 -2.12
CA THR A 20 -6.50 -0.03 -3.01
C THR A 20 -7.51 1.05 -2.64
N LYS A 21 -7.82 1.22 -1.35
CA LYS A 21 -8.74 2.26 -0.88
C LYS A 21 -8.21 3.67 -1.18
N LEU A 22 -6.93 3.92 -0.89
CA LEU A 22 -6.31 5.23 -1.13
C LEU A 22 -6.19 5.52 -2.63
N GLU A 23 -5.84 4.52 -3.44
CA GLU A 23 -5.80 4.64 -4.90
C GLU A 23 -7.18 5.01 -5.47
N ASN A 24 -8.23 4.30 -5.05
CA ASN A 24 -9.60 4.59 -5.46
C ASN A 24 -10.00 6.02 -5.06
N PHE A 25 -9.62 6.46 -3.86
CA PHE A 25 -9.89 7.80 -3.40
C PHE A 25 -9.15 8.86 -4.23
N VAL A 26 -7.83 8.71 -4.43
CA VAL A 26 -6.98 9.65 -5.19
C VAL A 26 -7.43 9.78 -6.66
N ASN A 27 -8.02 8.72 -7.22
CA ASN A 27 -8.59 8.72 -8.57
C ASN A 27 -10.04 9.23 -8.64
N GLY A 28 -10.70 9.43 -7.49
CA GLY A 28 -12.10 9.85 -7.40
C GLY A 28 -12.31 11.36 -7.50
N GLU A 29 -13.56 11.77 -7.71
CA GLU A 29 -13.92 13.18 -7.87
C GLU A 29 -13.70 14.00 -6.59
N LYS A 30 -14.03 13.43 -5.42
CA LYS A 30 -13.84 14.07 -4.11
C LYS A 30 -12.39 14.45 -3.80
N PHE A 31 -11.41 13.74 -4.36
CA PHE A 31 -10.01 14.10 -4.19
C PHE A 31 -9.69 15.48 -4.80
N ARG A 32 -10.40 15.87 -5.87
CA ARG A 32 -10.21 17.16 -6.54
C ARG A 32 -10.70 18.33 -5.70
N GLU A 33 -11.57 18.08 -4.71
CA GLU A 33 -12.07 19.08 -3.77
C GLU A 33 -11.06 19.41 -2.66
N LEU A 34 -10.04 18.56 -2.46
CA LEU A 34 -9.02 18.78 -1.45
C LEU A 34 -8.07 19.92 -1.83
N LYS A 35 -7.47 20.55 -0.81
CA LYS A 35 -6.43 21.56 -1.02
C LYS A 35 -5.21 20.94 -1.70
N GLY A 36 -4.49 21.73 -2.51
CA GLY A 36 -3.34 21.24 -3.29
C GLY A 36 -2.27 20.51 -2.47
N LEU A 37 -1.95 21.00 -1.27
CA LEU A 37 -1.00 20.31 -0.38
C LEU A 37 -1.50 18.95 0.12
N GLU A 38 -2.79 18.85 0.44
CA GLU A 38 -3.40 17.59 0.87
C GLU A 38 -3.40 16.56 -0.25
N GLN A 39 -3.68 17.00 -1.49
CA GLN A 39 -3.55 16.16 -2.67
C GLN A 39 -2.12 15.63 -2.85
N VAL A 40 -1.12 16.49 -2.66
CA VAL A 40 0.31 16.10 -2.74
C VAL A 40 0.65 15.07 -1.67
N TYR A 41 0.23 15.29 -0.42
CA TYR A 41 0.51 14.36 0.68
C TYR A 41 -0.09 12.98 0.47
N LEU A 42 -1.35 12.91 0.01
CA LEU A 42 -2.01 11.63 -0.25
C LEU A 42 -1.38 10.87 -1.43
N LYS A 43 -0.91 11.58 -2.47
CA LYS A 43 -0.17 10.96 -3.58
C LYS A 43 1.18 10.41 -3.14
N GLU A 44 1.95 11.17 -2.34
CA GLU A 44 3.22 10.69 -1.80
C GLU A 44 3.00 9.52 -0.82
N GLN A 45 1.99 9.58 0.03
CA GLN A 45 1.59 8.46 0.88
C GLN A 45 1.31 7.20 0.05
N LEU A 46 0.48 7.30 -1.01
CA LEU A 46 0.18 6.17 -1.89
C LEU A 46 1.43 5.59 -2.54
N LYS A 47 2.35 6.45 -2.99
CA LYS A 47 3.64 6.05 -3.56
C LYS A 47 4.48 5.25 -2.56
N PHE A 48 4.64 5.72 -1.32
CA PHE A 48 5.39 4.99 -0.30
C PHE A 48 4.74 3.66 0.06
N MET A 49 3.41 3.62 0.20
CA MET A 49 2.68 2.38 0.49
C MET A 49 2.83 1.35 -0.61
N ARG A 50 2.79 1.76 -1.89
CA ARG A 50 3.07 0.87 -3.04
C ARG A 50 4.50 0.35 -3.04
N GLY A 51 5.45 1.21 -2.73
CA GLY A 51 6.86 0.83 -2.55
C GLY A 51 7.00 -0.25 -1.48
N TYR A 52 6.38 -0.03 -0.32
CA TYR A 52 6.44 -0.99 0.77
C TYR A 52 5.75 -2.32 0.44
N LEU A 53 4.58 -2.27 -0.19
CA LEU A 53 3.86 -3.46 -0.66
C LEU A 53 4.67 -4.29 -1.66
N SER A 54 5.41 -3.63 -2.56
CA SER A 54 6.32 -4.31 -3.48
C SER A 54 7.43 -5.06 -2.73
N VAL A 55 8.03 -4.43 -1.71
CA VAL A 55 9.07 -5.04 -0.87
C VAL A 55 8.50 -6.24 -0.09
N LEU A 56 7.31 -6.13 0.51
CA LEU A 56 6.68 -7.25 1.21
C LEU A 56 6.46 -8.46 0.29
N ARG A 57 5.95 -8.23 -0.93
CA ARG A 57 5.78 -9.31 -1.93
C ARG A 57 7.11 -9.98 -2.29
N GLN A 58 8.17 -9.20 -2.48
CA GLN A 58 9.52 -9.73 -2.76
C GLN A 58 10.06 -10.54 -1.58
N ARG A 59 9.91 -10.03 -0.35
CA ARG A 59 10.32 -10.74 0.88
C ARG A 59 9.58 -12.06 1.05
N ILE A 60 8.26 -12.08 0.87
CA ILE A 60 7.46 -13.32 0.96
C ILE A 60 7.90 -14.31 -0.13
N ASN A 61 8.07 -13.86 -1.37
CA ASN A 61 8.53 -14.72 -2.47
C ASN A 61 9.93 -15.29 -2.23
N PHE A 62 10.81 -14.59 -1.53
CA PHE A 62 12.15 -15.09 -1.19
C PHE A 62 12.08 -16.34 -0.30
N TYR A 63 11.13 -16.41 0.64
CA TYR A 63 10.97 -17.55 1.56
C TYR A 63 10.02 -18.64 1.06
N ASN A 64 9.26 -18.38 -0.01
CA ASN A 64 8.34 -19.36 -0.62
C ASN A 64 8.98 -20.17 -1.75
N LYS A 65 10.28 -19.99 -2.00
CA LYS A 65 11.05 -20.76 -3.00
C LYS A 65 11.57 -22.07 -2.43
#